data_AF-A0A2A2H4M2-F1
#
_entry.id   AF-A0A2A2H4M2-F1
#
_cell.length_a   1.000
_cell.length_b   1.000
_cell.length_c   1.000
_cell.angle_alpha   90.00
_cell.angle_beta   90.00
_cell.angle_gamma   90.00
#
_symmetry.space_group_name_H-M   'P 1'
#
loop_
_entity.id
_entity.type
_entity.pdbx_description
1 polymer ?
#
loop_
_entity_poly.entity_id
_entity_poly.type
_entity_poly.pdbx_seq_one_letter_code
_entity_poly.pdbx_strand_id
1 'polypeptide(L)'
;MYNNLIKEYINKVTKDMGSNQRKEVSKELETHILDSAEALAVEKNVDIDEAIIHEVITRMGSPEEVAAMYSPEKTFSDKVVDQLKEIWRITVHFIIIVTIVWIVLFIAFWIYFGRTDYIEFNMFTLLIMIIIYLVIIAFHMVKKLKIFSQH
;
A
#
# COMPACT_ATOMS: atom_id res chain seq x y z
N MET A 1 -0.96 -35.27 -3.54
CA MET A 1 -1.07 -34.20 -2.52
C MET A 1 0.17 -33.29 -2.60
N TYR A 2 0.51 -32.79 -3.79
CA TYR A 2 1.72 -31.97 -4.00
C TYR A 2 1.43 -30.45 -3.94
N ASN A 3 0.15 -30.08 -3.99
CA ASN A 3 -0.30 -28.68 -3.93
C ASN A 3 0.20 -27.93 -2.68
N ASN A 4 0.49 -28.63 -1.59
CA ASN A 4 1.04 -28.00 -0.38
C ASN A 4 2.51 -27.56 -0.58
N LEU A 5 3.35 -28.37 -1.22
CA LEU A 5 4.74 -28.01 -1.51
C LEU A 5 4.82 -26.79 -2.43
N ILE A 6 4.00 -26.77 -3.48
CA ILE A 6 3.92 -25.65 -4.43
C ILE A 6 3.52 -24.38 -3.67
N LYS A 7 2.45 -24.44 -2.87
CA LYS A 7 1.98 -23.30 -2.08
C LYS A 7 3.02 -22.81 -1.07
N GLU A 8 3.70 -23.71 -0.37
CA GLU A 8 4.75 -23.34 0.57
C GLU A 8 5.93 -22.65 -0.11
N TYR A 9 6.36 -23.18 -1.25
CA TYR A 9 7.43 -22.57 -2.04
C TYR A 9 7.04 -21.19 -2.54
N ILE A 10 5.86 -21.04 -3.16
CA ILE A 10 5.33 -19.76 -3.64
C ILE A 10 5.18 -18.75 -2.49
N ASN A 11 4.68 -19.19 -1.33
CA ASN A 11 4.57 -18.32 -0.16
C ASN A 11 5.92 -17.82 0.32
N LYS A 12 6.98 -18.65 0.25
CA LYS A 12 8.34 -18.23 0.61
C LYS A 12 8.91 -17.24 -0.41
N VAL A 13 8.74 -17.50 -1.72
CA VAL A 13 9.21 -16.60 -2.79
C VAL A 13 8.53 -15.24 -2.71
N THR A 14 7.23 -15.21 -2.42
CA THR A 14 6.42 -13.98 -2.47
C THR A 14 6.25 -13.28 -1.11
N LYS A 15 6.91 -13.78 -0.05
CA LYS A 15 6.69 -13.33 1.34
C LYS A 15 6.84 -11.82 1.53
N ASP A 16 7.79 -11.21 0.83
CA ASP A 16 8.16 -9.80 0.94
C ASP A 16 7.56 -8.93 -0.18
N MET A 17 6.75 -9.51 -1.07
CA MET A 17 6.13 -8.79 -2.19
C MET A 17 4.82 -8.10 -1.78
N GLY A 18 4.53 -6.97 -2.42
CA GLY A 18 3.26 -6.24 -2.31
C GLY A 18 2.06 -7.07 -2.82
N SER A 19 0.84 -6.75 -2.39
CA SER A 19 -0.34 -7.60 -2.61
C SER A 19 -0.63 -7.92 -4.09
N ASN A 20 -0.48 -6.92 -4.98
CA ASN A 20 -0.76 -7.10 -6.41
C ASN A 20 0.32 -7.96 -7.08
N GLN A 21 1.60 -7.61 -6.84
CA GLN A 21 2.74 -8.36 -7.34
C GLN A 21 2.72 -9.81 -6.83
N ARG A 22 2.44 -10.02 -5.54
CA ARG A 22 2.29 -11.34 -4.93
C ARG A 22 1.28 -12.18 -5.68
N LYS A 23 0.12 -11.63 -6.02
CA LYS A 23 -0.95 -12.37 -6.72
C LYS A 23 -0.53 -12.75 -8.14
N GLU A 24 0.09 -11.83 -8.87
CA GLU A 24 0.57 -12.08 -10.24
C GLU A 24 1.70 -13.12 -10.25
N VAL A 25 2.74 -12.90 -9.45
CA VAL A 25 3.90 -13.79 -9.36
C VAL A 25 3.50 -15.17 -8.83
N SER A 26 2.57 -15.26 -7.86
CA SER A 26 2.08 -16.54 -7.38
C SER A 26 1.41 -17.36 -8.49
N LYS A 27 0.59 -16.71 -9.32
CA LYS A 27 -0.11 -17.38 -10.42
C LYS A 27 0.88 -17.82 -11.50
N GLU A 28 1.84 -16.96 -11.85
CA GLU A 28 2.88 -17.28 -12.83
C GLU A 28 3.75 -18.44 -12.37
N LEU A 29 4.23 -18.41 -11.11
CA LEU A 29 5.04 -19.49 -10.54
C LEU A 29 4.27 -20.81 -10.46
N GLU A 30 2.99 -20.78 -10.07
CA GLU A 30 2.17 -22.00 -10.03
C GLU A 30 2.07 -22.64 -11.42
N THR A 31 1.78 -21.85 -12.45
CA THR A 31 1.75 -22.34 -13.83
C THR A 31 3.12 -22.88 -14.27
N HIS A 32 4.20 -22.13 -14.03
CA HIS A 32 5.53 -22.55 -14.47
C HIS A 32 6.02 -23.83 -13.78
N ILE A 33 5.72 -24.01 -12.49
CA ILE A 33 6.04 -25.23 -11.75
C ILE A 33 5.27 -26.42 -12.31
N LEU A 34 3.97 -26.27 -12.59
CA LEU A 34 3.14 -27.33 -13.13
C LEU A 34 3.56 -27.73 -14.54
N ASP A 35 3.83 -26.76 -15.41
CA ASP A 35 4.30 -27.01 -16.78
C ASP A 35 5.66 -27.72 -16.78
N SER A 36 6.57 -27.31 -15.88
CA SER A 36 7.88 -27.96 -15.71
C SER A 36 7.76 -29.37 -15.14
N ALA A 37 6.80 -29.61 -14.25
CA ALA A 37 6.53 -30.91 -13.66
C ALA A 37 5.93 -31.87 -14.68
N GLU A 38 5.02 -31.40 -15.53
CA GLU A 38 4.47 -32.18 -16.63
C GLU A 38 5.57 -32.58 -17.62
N ALA A 39 6.43 -31.63 -18.02
CA ALA A 39 7.55 -31.92 -18.89
C ALA A 39 8.51 -32.97 -18.30
N LEU A 40 8.83 -32.86 -17.01
CA LEU A 40 9.73 -33.79 -16.32
C LEU A 40 9.09 -35.18 -16.12
N ALA A 41 7.80 -35.23 -15.81
CA ALA A 41 7.04 -36.47 -15.66
C ALA A 41 7.01 -37.25 -16.99
N VAL A 42 6.79 -36.55 -18.11
CA VAL A 42 6.87 -37.12 -19.47
C VAL A 42 8.27 -37.64 -19.78
N GLU A 43 9.32 -36.87 -19.48
CA GLU A 43 10.72 -37.28 -19.68
C GLU A 43 11.06 -38.57 -18.94
N LYS A 44 10.55 -38.72 -17.71
CA LYS A 44 10.80 -39.89 -16.85
C LYS A 44 9.80 -41.02 -17.04
N ASN A 45 8.77 -40.82 -17.87
CA ASN A 45 7.65 -41.76 -18.07
C ASN A 45 7.00 -42.18 -16.75
N VAL A 46 6.74 -41.21 -15.87
CA VAL A 46 6.07 -41.37 -14.58
C VAL A 46 4.95 -40.34 -14.45
N ASP A 47 4.02 -40.54 -13.51
CA ASP A 47 3.01 -39.55 -13.19
C ASP A 47 3.58 -38.40 -12.33
N ILE A 48 2.86 -37.26 -12.31
CA ILE A 48 3.21 -36.12 -11.46
C ILE A 48 2.94 -36.49 -10.00
N ASP A 49 4.03 -36.73 -9.26
CA ASP A 49 4.01 -36.98 -7.83
C ASP A 49 4.80 -35.91 -7.05
N GLU A 50 4.91 -36.12 -5.75
CA GLU A 50 5.61 -35.20 -4.86
C GLU A 50 7.12 -35.14 -5.14
N ALA A 51 7.71 -36.23 -5.63
CA ALA A 51 9.14 -36.29 -5.96
C ALA A 51 9.45 -35.46 -7.21
N ILE A 52 8.59 -35.53 -8.24
CA ILE A 52 8.69 -34.70 -9.44
C ILE A 52 8.59 -33.21 -9.08
N ILE A 53 7.61 -32.83 -8.27
CA ILE A 53 7.45 -31.43 -7.83
C ILE A 53 8.65 -30.94 -7.03
N HIS A 54 9.16 -31.77 -6.11
CA HIS A 54 10.35 -31.43 -5.34
C HIS A 54 11.58 -31.24 -6.24
N GLU A 55 11.76 -32.09 -7.26
CA GLU A 55 12.85 -31.97 -8.21
C GLU A 55 12.75 -30.69 -9.06
N VAL A 56 11.54 -30.34 -9.54
CA VAL A 56 11.30 -29.09 -10.26
C VAL A 56 11.64 -27.88 -9.39
N ILE A 57 11.12 -27.83 -8.16
CA ILE A 57 11.39 -26.73 -7.22
C ILE A 57 12.89 -26.62 -6.95
N THR A 58 13.59 -27.75 -6.78
CA THR A 58 15.04 -27.77 -6.56
C THR A 58 15.81 -27.22 -7.77
N ARG A 59 15.35 -27.52 -9.00
CA ARG A 59 15.95 -27.00 -10.24
C ARG A 59 15.74 -25.51 -10.44
N MET A 60 14.65 -24.95 -9.89
CA MET A 60 14.38 -23.51 -9.97
C MET A 60 15.28 -22.67 -9.06
N GLY A 61 15.80 -23.25 -7.99
CA GLY A 61 16.67 -22.59 -7.01
C GLY A 61 15.98 -22.35 -5.68
N SER A 62 16.68 -21.66 -4.78
CA SER A 62 16.11 -21.29 -3.48
C SER A 62 15.02 -20.22 -3.63
N PRO A 63 14.04 -20.18 -2.70
CA PRO A 63 13.00 -19.15 -2.73
C PRO A 63 13.56 -17.73 -2.78
N GLU A 64 14.67 -17.48 -2.09
CA GLU A 64 15.38 -16.20 -2.04
C GLU A 64 15.99 -15.81 -3.40
N GLU A 65 16.61 -16.76 -4.11
CA GLU A 65 17.18 -16.53 -5.44
C GLU A 65 16.10 -16.21 -6.47
N VAL A 66 15.00 -16.96 -6.46
CA VAL A 66 13.87 -16.71 -7.35
C VAL A 66 13.20 -15.38 -7.02
N ALA A 67 12.98 -15.07 -5.73
CA ALA A 67 12.42 -13.78 -5.32
C ALA A 67 13.26 -12.58 -5.77
N ALA A 68 14.58 -12.73 -5.81
CA ALA A 68 15.48 -11.69 -6.30
C ALA A 68 15.29 -11.40 -7.81
N MET A 69 14.94 -12.40 -8.61
CA MET A 69 14.64 -12.21 -10.05
C MET A 69 13.36 -11.38 -10.27
N TYR A 70 12.40 -11.50 -9.35
CA TYR A 70 11.14 -10.77 -9.37
C TYR A 70 11.19 -9.44 -8.62
N SER A 71 12.31 -9.06 -8.02
CA SER A 71 12.44 -7.79 -7.30
C SER A 71 12.86 -6.68 -8.27
N PRO A 72 11.93 -5.83 -8.76
CA PRO A 72 12.34 -4.52 -9.21
C PRO A 72 12.80 -3.73 -7.98
N GLU A 73 13.92 -3.03 -8.11
CA GLU A 73 14.30 -1.89 -7.27
C GLU A 73 13.08 -1.27 -6.57
N LYS A 74 13.03 -1.34 -5.22
CA LYS A 74 11.99 -0.76 -4.34
C LYS A 74 10.90 -0.02 -5.12
N THR A 75 9.80 -0.72 -5.39
CA THR A 75 8.69 -0.27 -6.23
C THR A 75 8.43 1.23 -6.04
N PHE A 76 8.45 2.00 -7.13
CA PHE A 76 8.20 3.45 -7.12
C PHE A 76 6.99 3.87 -6.26
N SER A 77 5.99 2.99 -6.15
CA SER A 77 4.83 3.13 -5.26
C SER A 77 5.21 3.28 -3.78
N ASP A 78 6.13 2.46 -3.26
CA ASP A 78 6.52 2.48 -1.84
C ASP A 78 7.29 3.77 -1.51
N LYS A 79 8.18 4.21 -2.40
CA LYS A 79 8.86 5.51 -2.26
C LYS A 79 7.88 6.68 -2.25
N VAL A 80 6.85 6.64 -3.11
CA VAL A 80 5.82 7.69 -3.16
C VAL A 80 4.95 7.67 -1.90
N VAL A 81 4.60 6.49 -1.38
CA VAL A 81 3.82 6.35 -0.14
C VAL A 81 4.62 6.87 1.07
N ASP A 82 5.91 6.55 1.15
CA ASP A 82 6.78 7.03 2.23
C ASP A 82 6.95 8.56 2.19
N GLN A 83 7.17 9.13 1.01
CA GLN A 83 7.21 10.59 0.82
C GLN A 83 5.90 11.26 1.21
N LEU A 84 4.75 10.67 0.85
CA LEU A 84 3.43 11.17 1.24
C LEU A 84 3.22 11.12 2.76
N LYS A 85 3.75 10.10 3.44
CA LYS A 85 3.66 9.97 4.90
C LYS A 85 4.48 11.04 5.63
N GLU A 86 5.64 11.42 5.09
CA GLU A 86 6.41 12.54 5.62
C GLU A 86 5.70 13.88 5.41
N ILE A 87 5.15 14.13 4.22
CA ILE A 87 4.35 15.33 3.94
C ILE A 87 3.14 15.39 4.87
N TRP A 88 2.43 14.27 5.07
CA TRP A 88 1.28 14.20 5.98
C TRP A 88 1.64 14.61 7.41
N ARG A 89 2.79 14.18 7.91
CA ARG A 89 3.25 14.52 9.25
C ARG A 89 3.44 16.03 9.41
N ILE A 90 4.05 16.68 8.41
CA ILE A 90 4.25 18.12 8.37
C ILE A 90 2.89 18.84 8.31
N THR A 91 1.99 18.39 7.43
CA THR A 91 0.66 18.98 7.28
C THR A 91 -0.15 18.92 8.57
N VAL A 92 -0.14 17.79 9.28
CA VAL A 92 -0.85 17.63 10.55
C VAL A 92 -0.28 18.57 11.63
N HIS A 93 1.05 18.67 11.75
CA HIS A 93 1.66 19.61 12.69
C HIS A 93 1.29 21.05 12.36
N PHE A 94 1.29 21.42 11.08
CA PHE A 94 0.91 22.74 10.64
C PHE A 94 -0.55 23.06 10.98
N ILE A 95 -1.48 22.13 10.72
CA ILE A 95 -2.90 22.30 11.08
C ILE A 95 -3.05 22.51 12.58
N ILE A 96 -2.39 21.70 13.41
CA ILE A 96 -2.46 21.84 14.87
C ILE A 96 -1.98 23.22 15.32
N ILE A 97 -0.84 23.68 14.81
CA ILE A 97 -0.29 25.00 15.14
C ILE A 97 -1.26 26.10 14.74
N VAL A 98 -1.78 26.07 13.51
CA VAL A 98 -2.74 27.06 13.00
C VAL A 98 -4.02 27.06 13.84
N THR A 99 -4.53 25.88 14.21
CA THR A 99 -5.71 25.76 15.08
C THR A 99 -5.46 26.36 16.47
N ILE A 100 -4.31 26.09 17.08
CA ILE A 100 -3.96 26.66 18.40
C ILE A 100 -3.88 28.19 18.31
N VAL A 101 -3.15 28.73 17.32
CA VAL A 101 -3.03 30.18 17.11
C VAL A 101 -4.41 30.80 16.90
N TRP A 102 -5.26 30.16 16.10
CA TRP A 102 -6.62 30.62 15.87
C TRP A 102 -7.46 30.66 17.15
N ILE A 103 -7.40 29.62 18.00
CA ILE A 103 -8.10 29.59 19.29
C ILE A 103 -7.62 30.74 20.19
N VAL A 104 -6.31 30.98 20.26
CA VAL A 104 -5.75 32.06 21.09
C VAL A 104 -6.22 33.43 20.60
N LEU A 105 -6.18 33.68 19.29
CA LEU A 105 -6.68 34.92 18.70
C LEU A 105 -8.18 35.10 18.90
N PHE A 106 -8.94 34.01 18.79
CA PHE A 106 -10.38 34.00 19.03
C PHE A 106 -10.71 34.43 20.46
N ILE A 107 -10.01 33.86 21.45
CA ILE A 107 -10.20 34.21 22.86
C ILE A 107 -9.78 35.66 23.12
N ALA A 108 -8.65 36.11 22.58
CA ALA A 108 -8.17 37.48 22.77
C ALA A 108 -9.15 38.51 22.17
N PHE A 109 -9.67 38.24 20.98
CA PHE A 109 -10.68 39.07 20.32
C PHE A 109 -11.97 39.14 21.14
N TRP A 110 -12.42 37.99 21.66
CA TRP A 110 -13.60 37.88 22.51
C TRP A 110 -13.50 38.73 23.79
N ILE A 111 -12.31 38.74 24.43
CA ILE A 111 -12.04 39.55 25.62
C ILE A 111 -12.02 41.05 25.28
N TYR A 112 -11.41 41.44 24.15
CA TYR A 112 -11.15 42.83 23.82
C TYR A 112 -12.39 43.59 23.31
N PHE A 113 -13.19 42.97 22.45
CA PHE A 113 -14.32 43.64 21.78
C PHE A 113 -15.68 43.47 22.49
N GLY A 114 -15.79 42.53 23.43
CA GLY A 114 -17.06 42.30 24.14
C GLY A 114 -18.18 41.75 23.24
N ARG A 115 -19.30 41.34 23.85
CA ARG A 115 -20.30 40.40 23.28
C ARG A 115 -21.01 40.81 21.97
N THR A 116 -20.90 42.06 21.54
CA THR A 116 -21.80 42.66 20.53
C THR A 116 -21.37 42.47 19.08
N ASP A 117 -20.08 42.25 18.77
CA ASP A 117 -19.58 42.12 17.40
C ASP A 117 -19.35 40.64 16.97
N TYR A 118 -20.15 39.72 17.50
CA TYR A 118 -19.88 38.27 17.41
C TYR A 118 -20.28 37.65 16.07
N ILE A 119 -21.24 38.23 15.37
CA ILE A 119 -21.87 37.57 14.22
C ILE A 119 -20.94 37.59 13.01
N GLU A 120 -20.33 38.73 12.70
CA GLU A 120 -19.44 38.85 11.53
C GLU A 120 -18.14 38.06 11.68
N PHE A 121 -17.56 38.06 12.89
CA PHE A 121 -16.36 37.28 13.19
C PHE A 121 -16.61 35.77 13.09
N ASN A 122 -17.74 35.28 13.61
CA ASN A 122 -18.10 33.87 13.50
C ASN A 122 -18.28 33.42 12.04
N MET A 123 -18.88 34.24 11.18
CA MET A 123 -19.05 33.91 9.75
C MET A 123 -17.72 33.77 9.02
N PHE A 124 -16.75 34.65 9.29
CA PHE A 124 -15.42 34.56 8.70
C PHE A 124 -14.68 33.29 9.14
N THR A 125 -14.78 32.93 10.42
CA THR A 125 -14.16 31.72 10.95
C THR A 125 -14.79 30.44 10.41
N LEU A 126 -16.10 30.43 10.23
CA LEU A 126 -16.84 29.30 9.66
C LEU A 126 -16.46 29.08 8.19
N LEU A 127 -16.23 30.16 7.43
CA LEU A 127 -15.73 30.10 6.06
C LEU A 127 -14.32 29.48 5.98
N ILE A 128 -13.40 29.86 6.88
CA ILE A 128 -12.06 29.24 6.94
C ILE A 128 -12.16 27.74 7.24
N MET A 129 -13.01 27.35 8.20
CA MET A 129 -13.22 25.95 8.56
C MET A 129 -13.79 25.14 7.39
N ILE A 130 -14.72 25.71 6.61
CA ILE A 130 -15.25 25.08 5.39
C ILE A 130 -14.13 24.87 4.36
N ILE A 131 -13.26 25.86 4.14
CA ILE A 131 -12.15 25.74 3.19
C ILE A 131 -11.18 24.62 3.61
N ILE A 132 -10.80 24.58 4.90
CA ILE A 132 -9.94 23.52 5.43
C ILE A 132 -10.60 22.14 5.25
N TYR A 133 -11.89 22.04 5.56
CA TYR A 133 -12.65 20.79 5.40
C TYR A 133 -12.72 20.33 3.94
N LEU A 134 -12.94 21.25 2.99
CA LEU A 134 -12.95 20.95 1.56
C LEU A 134 -11.59 20.47 1.05
N VAL A 135 -10.49 21.04 1.54
CA VAL A 135 -9.13 20.57 1.21
C VAL A 135 -8.91 19.15 1.73
N ILE A 136 -9.36 18.84 2.95
CA ILE A 136 -9.27 17.48 3.52
C ILE A 136 -10.09 16.48 2.67
N ILE A 137 -11.32 16.83 2.28
CA ILE A 137 -12.15 15.98 1.43
C ILE A 137 -11.51 15.75 0.06
N ALA A 138 -11.06 16.80 -0.62
CA ALA A 138 -10.42 16.68 -1.92
C ALA A 138 -9.22 15.74 -1.86
N PHE A 139 -8.41 15.85 -0.80
CA PHE A 139 -7.29 14.96 -0.57
C PHE A 139 -7.72 13.50 -0.30
N HIS A 140 -8.79 13.30 0.47
CA HIS A 140 -9.34 11.97 0.72
C HIS A 140 -9.89 11.32 -0.58
N MET A 141 -10.50 12.13 -1.45
CA MET A 141 -10.99 11.69 -2.75
C MET A 141 -9.85 11.31 -3.70
N VAL A 142 -8.77 12.09 -3.75
CA VAL A 142 -7.56 11.75 -4.53
C VAL A 142 -6.95 10.42 -4.04
N LYS A 143 -6.88 10.22 -2.71
CA LYS A 143 -6.41 8.97 -2.12
C LYS A 143 -7.30 7.78 -2.52
N LYS A 144 -8.63 7.96 -2.49
CA LYS A 144 -9.60 6.91 -2.85
C LYS A 144 -9.58 6.58 -4.34
N LEU A 145 -9.45 7.58 -5.22
CA LEU A 145 -9.34 7.39 -6.67
C LEU A 145 -8.09 6.60 -7.05
N LYS A 146 -6.97 6.83 -6.36
CA LYS A 146 -5.72 6.07 -6.59
C LYS A 146 -5.83 4.59 -6.18
N ILE A 147 -6.63 4.28 -5.15
CA ILE A 147 -6.91 2.91 -4.72
C ILE A 147 -7.80 2.19 -5.74
N PHE A 148 -8.78 2.88 -6.33
CA PHE A 148 -9.63 2.30 -7.37
C PHE A 148 -8.95 2.14 -8.73
N SER A 149 -7.91 2.91 -9.04
CA SER A 149 -7.09 2.75 -10.25
C SER A 149 -6.16 1.52 -10.22
N GLN A 150 -6.08 0.79 -9.11
CA GLN A 150 -5.27 -0.41 -8.93
C GLN A 150 -6.11 -1.70 -8.84
N HIS A 151 -7.41 -1.61 -9.13
CA HIS A 151 -8.32 -2.74 -9.33
C HIS A 151 -8.81 -2.76 -10.78
#